data_AF-A0A534KGG4-F1
#
_entry.id   AF-A0A534KGG4-F1
#
_cell.length_a   1.000
_cell.length_b   1.000
_cell.length_c   1.000
_cell.angle_alpha   90.00
_cell.angle_beta   90.00
_cell.angle_gamma   90.00
#
_symmetry.space_group_name_H-M   'P 1'
#
loop_
_entity.id
_entity.type
_entity.pdbx_description
1 polymer ?
#
loop_
_entity_poly.entity_id
_entity_poly.type
_entity_poly.pdbx_seq_one_letter_code
_entity_poly.pdbx_strand_id
1 'polypeptide(L)'
;MASSTPTGSITIRSLLDAVRPAARVRIRASLYNSCSTASIWSFGSLSTTRDISWSVPRFGSSGIRGIGNVDITPDLALRVGMILGDLYGDTIIGRDPRITGPMLVQALGAGVLSAGASAIDAGLVSTPTLARGSRDFACGAIITASHNPAPYNGIKLWNPDGMAFDEEQQREVEDALERGRFPPPTWDHTGVASSRPDLVRDHVEAILK
;
A
#
# COMPACT_ATOMS: atom_id res chain seq x y z
N MET A 1 -1.48 -48.64 -46.03
CA MET A 1 -2.53 -47.60 -45.99
C MET A 1 -2.01 -46.47 -45.10
N ALA A 2 -1.51 -45.40 -45.71
CA ALA A 2 -0.93 -44.26 -44.99
C ALA A 2 -2.01 -43.19 -44.81
N SER A 3 -2.31 -42.82 -43.56
CA SER A 3 -3.21 -41.71 -43.24
C SER A 3 -2.37 -40.44 -43.03
N SER A 4 -2.38 -39.55 -44.01
CA SER A 4 -1.75 -38.22 -43.92
C SER A 4 -2.63 -37.26 -43.13
N THR A 5 -2.16 -36.83 -41.96
CA THR A 5 -2.74 -35.70 -41.21
C THR A 5 -2.32 -34.38 -41.87
N PRO A 6 -3.22 -33.43 -42.15
CA PRO A 6 -2.82 -32.15 -42.73
C PRO A 6 -2.32 -31.20 -41.62
N THR A 7 -1.05 -30.84 -41.67
CA THR A 7 -0.44 -29.77 -40.88
C THR A 7 -0.82 -28.42 -41.50
N GLY A 8 -1.91 -27.81 -41.03
CA GLY A 8 -2.27 -26.43 -41.36
C GLY A 8 -1.39 -25.45 -40.58
N SER A 9 -0.57 -24.64 -41.25
CA SER A 9 0.16 -23.55 -40.60
C SER A 9 -0.80 -22.42 -40.25
N ILE A 10 -0.98 -22.15 -38.96
CA ILE A 10 -1.67 -20.94 -38.49
C ILE A 10 -0.68 -19.78 -38.66
N THR A 11 -0.96 -18.85 -39.57
CA THR A 11 -0.19 -17.61 -39.69
C THR A 11 -0.77 -16.56 -38.74
N ILE A 12 0.05 -15.66 -38.20
CA ILE A 12 -0.36 -14.57 -37.27
C ILE A 12 -1.55 -13.76 -37.81
N ARG A 13 -1.74 -13.74 -39.13
CA ARG A 13 -2.84 -13.06 -39.81
C ARG A 13 -4.21 -13.72 -39.59
N SER A 14 -4.29 -15.04 -39.38
CA SER A 14 -5.57 -15.73 -39.15
C SER A 14 -6.09 -15.67 -37.70
N LEU A 15 -5.27 -15.18 -36.75
CA LEU A 15 -5.68 -14.92 -35.37
C LEU A 15 -6.30 -13.52 -35.19
N LEU A 16 -6.00 -12.58 -36.10
CA LEU A 16 -6.48 -11.20 -36.03
C LEU A 16 -7.90 -11.04 -36.59
N ASP A 17 -8.36 -11.95 -37.46
CA ASP A 17 -9.70 -11.89 -38.06
C ASP A 17 -10.81 -12.48 -37.17
N ALA A 18 -10.45 -13.13 -36.04
CA ALA A 18 -11.42 -13.69 -35.08
C ALA A 18 -11.88 -12.70 -33.99
N VAL A 19 -11.29 -11.49 -33.94
CA VAL A 19 -11.68 -10.45 -32.98
C VAL A 19 -12.70 -9.53 -33.62
N ARG A 20 -13.99 -9.82 -33.42
CA ARG A 20 -15.07 -8.86 -33.73
C ARG A 20 -14.89 -7.59 -32.87
N PRO A 21 -14.99 -6.37 -33.44
CA PRO A 21 -14.93 -5.16 -32.63
C PRO A 21 -16.30 -4.92 -31.98
N ALA A 22 -16.43 -5.25 -30.70
CA ALA A 22 -17.61 -4.91 -29.91
C ALA A 22 -17.19 -4.20 -28.62
N ALA A 23 -16.91 -2.89 -28.74
CA ALA A 23 -17.22 -1.84 -27.77
C ALA A 23 -16.51 -0.56 -28.22
N ARG A 24 -17.27 0.42 -28.72
CA ARG A 24 -16.76 1.78 -28.94
C ARG A 24 -16.51 2.42 -27.58
N VAL A 25 -15.28 2.30 -27.06
CA VAL A 25 -14.83 3.15 -25.96
C VAL A 25 -14.64 4.56 -26.52
N ARG A 26 -15.53 5.49 -26.15
CA ARG A 26 -15.36 6.92 -26.42
C ARG A 26 -14.26 7.44 -25.49
N ILE A 27 -13.01 7.44 -25.97
CA ILE A 27 -11.94 8.19 -25.33
C ILE A 27 -12.16 9.67 -25.67
N ARG A 28 -12.65 10.47 -24.71
CA ARG A 28 -12.61 11.93 -24.83
C ARG A 28 -11.18 12.37 -24.51
N ALA A 29 -10.35 12.53 -25.55
CA ALA A 29 -9.13 13.32 -25.45
C ALA A 29 -9.53 14.79 -25.33
N SER A 30 -9.36 15.38 -24.15
CA SER A 30 -9.46 16.83 -23.97
C SER A 30 -8.06 17.41 -24.15
N LEU A 31 -7.75 17.82 -25.37
CA LEU A 31 -6.60 18.66 -25.66
C LEU A 31 -6.83 20.02 -24.99
N TYR A 32 -5.94 20.38 -24.08
CA TYR A 32 -5.82 21.75 -23.57
C TYR A 32 -5.41 22.66 -24.73
N ASN A 33 -6.29 23.59 -25.15
CA ASN A 33 -5.82 24.92 -25.53
C ASN A 33 -6.94 25.99 -25.54
N SER A 34 -6.55 27.17 -25.05
CA SER A 34 -7.10 28.52 -25.24
C SER A 34 -8.47 28.92 -24.63
N CYS A 35 -8.35 29.95 -23.80
CA CYS A 35 -9.34 30.83 -23.18
C CYS A 35 -10.30 31.50 -24.18
N SER A 36 -11.62 31.51 -23.88
CA SER A 36 -12.51 32.68 -24.04
C SER A 36 -13.96 32.37 -23.61
N THR A 37 -14.43 33.16 -22.65
CA THR A 37 -15.83 33.59 -22.39
C THR A 37 -16.95 32.56 -22.24
N ALA A 38 -17.31 32.37 -20.97
CA ALA A 38 -18.65 32.45 -20.40
C ALA A 38 -19.79 31.54 -20.92
N SER A 39 -20.34 30.84 -19.91
CA SER A 39 -21.73 30.44 -19.72
C SER A 39 -22.15 29.03 -20.13
N ILE A 40 -22.99 28.47 -19.25
CA ILE A 40 -23.77 27.23 -19.37
C ILE A 40 -23.01 25.97 -18.93
N TRP A 41 -22.80 25.83 -17.62
CA TRP A 41 -23.19 24.63 -16.85
C TRP A 41 -23.42 25.07 -15.40
N SER A 42 -24.66 25.37 -15.02
CA SER A 42 -25.02 25.39 -13.60
C SER A 42 -25.17 23.94 -13.16
N PHE A 43 -24.06 23.32 -12.77
CA PHE A 43 -24.14 22.09 -11.99
C PHE A 43 -24.70 22.49 -10.64
N GLY A 44 -25.97 22.15 -10.41
CA GLY A 44 -26.58 22.23 -9.09
C GLY A 44 -25.65 21.54 -8.09
N SER A 45 -25.25 22.28 -7.06
CA SER A 45 -24.50 21.77 -5.93
C SER A 45 -25.38 20.76 -5.18
N LEU A 46 -25.38 19.51 -5.65
CA LEU A 46 -25.75 18.38 -4.82
C LEU A 46 -24.60 18.17 -3.83
N SER A 47 -24.67 18.87 -2.71
CA SER A 47 -23.92 18.53 -1.50
C SER A 47 -24.35 17.13 -1.10
N THR A 48 -23.63 16.14 -1.60
CA THR A 48 -23.74 14.73 -1.19
C THR A 48 -22.49 14.34 -0.42
N THR A 49 -21.92 15.27 0.35
CA THR A 49 -21.14 14.89 1.51
C THR A 49 -22.14 14.39 2.53
N ARG A 50 -22.44 13.08 2.47
CA ARG A 50 -22.73 12.40 3.73
C ARG A 50 -21.49 12.65 4.59
N ASP A 51 -21.66 13.43 5.66
CA ASP A 51 -20.69 13.49 6.74
C ASP A 51 -20.62 12.09 7.36
N ILE A 52 -19.88 11.20 6.71
CA ILE A 52 -19.45 9.96 7.33
C ILE A 52 -18.32 10.40 8.25
N SER A 53 -18.63 10.62 9.52
CA SER A 53 -17.61 10.74 10.54
C SER A 53 -16.93 9.38 10.67
N TRP A 54 -15.94 9.13 9.82
CA TRP A 54 -15.03 8.01 10.00
C TRP A 54 -14.21 8.33 11.25
N SER A 55 -14.46 7.62 12.35
CA SER A 55 -13.50 7.62 13.44
C SER A 55 -12.24 6.93 12.92
N VAL A 56 -11.16 7.70 12.74
CA VAL A 56 -9.87 7.15 12.36
C VAL A 56 -9.47 6.10 13.40
N PRO A 57 -9.17 4.85 13.01
CA PRO A 57 -8.69 3.84 13.95
C PRO A 57 -7.42 4.32 14.64
N ARG A 58 -7.43 4.32 15.98
CA ARG A 58 -6.33 4.77 16.83
C ARG A 58 -5.41 3.63 17.23
N PHE A 59 -4.21 3.96 17.68
CA PHE A 59 -3.31 3.00 18.29
C PHE A 59 -3.90 2.48 19.60
N GLY A 60 -3.94 1.16 19.74
CA GLY A 60 -4.11 0.51 21.03
C GLY A 60 -2.75 0.16 21.62
N SER A 61 -2.75 -0.64 22.70
CA SER A 61 -1.54 -1.12 23.39
C SER A 61 -0.51 -1.83 22.50
N SER A 62 -0.90 -2.24 21.28
CA SER A 62 0.00 -2.90 20.36
C SER A 62 -0.43 -2.68 18.91
N GLY A 63 -0.38 -1.42 18.49
CA GLY A 63 -0.67 -0.97 17.14
C GLY A 63 -2.14 -0.62 16.89
N ILE A 64 -2.43 -0.17 15.67
CA ILE A 64 -3.79 -0.01 15.16
C ILE A 64 -4.31 -1.40 14.80
N ARG A 65 -5.51 -1.79 15.29
CA ARG A 65 -6.10 -3.11 15.01
C ARG A 65 -7.59 -3.03 14.78
N GLY A 66 -8.09 -3.98 14.00
CA GLY A 66 -9.51 -4.16 13.73
C GLY A 66 -9.75 -5.21 12.66
N ILE A 67 -10.98 -5.38 12.20
CA ILE A 67 -11.34 -6.32 11.15
C ILE A 67 -10.74 -5.84 9.82
N GLY A 68 -10.04 -6.73 9.12
CA GLY A 68 -9.43 -6.41 7.83
C GLY A 68 -10.49 -6.04 6.79
N ASN A 69 -10.21 -5.00 6.01
CA ASN A 69 -11.13 -4.42 5.01
C ASN A 69 -12.44 -3.83 5.57
N VAL A 70 -12.54 -3.68 6.89
CA VAL A 70 -13.64 -2.98 7.57
C VAL A 70 -13.05 -1.83 8.38
N ASP A 71 -12.25 -2.15 9.40
CA ASP A 71 -11.55 -1.18 10.23
C ASP A 71 -10.14 -0.92 9.67
N ILE A 72 -9.44 -2.00 9.28
CA ILE A 72 -8.09 -1.92 8.70
C ILE A 72 -8.19 -2.01 7.19
N THR A 73 -8.36 -0.85 6.56
CA THR A 73 -8.59 -0.71 5.13
C THR A 73 -7.29 -0.40 4.37
N PRO A 74 -7.25 -0.64 3.04
CA PRO A 74 -6.16 -0.16 2.20
C PRO A 74 -5.95 1.36 2.26
N ASP A 75 -7.02 2.14 2.36
CA ASP A 75 -6.93 3.60 2.49
C ASP A 75 -6.22 4.01 3.78
N LEU A 76 -6.55 3.37 4.92
CA LEU A 76 -5.84 3.59 6.17
C LEU A 76 -4.35 3.24 6.05
N ALA A 77 -4.04 2.06 5.50
CA ALA A 77 -2.66 1.61 5.33
C ALA A 77 -1.86 2.56 4.41
N LEU A 78 -2.47 3.04 3.32
CA LEU A 78 -1.88 4.02 2.42
C LEU A 78 -1.53 5.33 3.15
N ARG A 79 -2.48 5.89 3.91
CA ARG A 79 -2.26 7.12 4.68
C ARG A 79 -1.19 6.95 5.75
N VAL A 80 -1.19 5.82 6.47
CA VAL A 80 -0.12 5.49 7.42
C VAL A 80 1.23 5.44 6.69
N GLY A 81 1.30 4.78 5.53
CA GLY A 81 2.52 4.74 4.72
C GLY A 81 3.04 6.14 4.32
N MET A 82 2.14 7.04 3.89
CA MET A 82 2.51 8.43 3.58
C MET A 82 3.11 9.14 4.79
N ILE A 83 2.50 8.98 5.97
CA ILE A 83 2.98 9.58 7.23
C ILE A 83 4.35 9.03 7.59
N LEU A 84 4.55 7.71 7.49
CA LEU A 84 5.83 7.09 7.81
C LEU A 84 6.93 7.61 6.88
N GLY A 85 6.66 7.68 5.58
CA GLY A 85 7.64 8.19 4.61
C GLY A 85 7.97 9.67 4.79
N ASP A 86 6.98 10.51 5.16
CA ASP A 86 7.17 11.95 5.39
C ASP A 86 7.91 12.25 6.70
N LEU A 87 7.50 11.62 7.81
CA LEU A 87 8.02 11.94 9.14
C LEU A 87 9.29 11.15 9.50
N TYR A 88 9.40 9.90 9.03
CA TYR A 88 10.46 8.98 9.46
C TYR A 88 11.39 8.58 8.31
N GLY A 89 10.86 8.37 7.10
CA GLY A 89 11.63 8.04 5.90
C GLY A 89 11.58 6.56 5.52
N ASP A 90 12.73 6.00 5.11
CA ASP A 90 12.83 4.65 4.56
C ASP A 90 12.28 3.60 5.55
N THR A 91 11.31 2.83 5.06
CA THR A 91 10.49 1.95 5.91
C THR A 91 10.57 0.50 5.43
N ILE A 92 10.98 -0.41 6.33
CA ILE A 92 10.88 -1.86 6.10
C ILE A 92 9.50 -2.38 6.52
N ILE A 93 8.86 -3.16 5.65
CA ILE A 93 7.47 -3.59 5.78
C ILE A 93 7.43 -5.11 5.77
N GLY A 94 6.91 -5.71 6.84
CA GLY A 94 6.69 -7.15 6.93
C GLY A 94 5.24 -7.50 7.18
N ARG A 95 4.91 -8.79 7.12
CA ARG A 95 3.58 -9.27 7.52
C ARG A 95 3.61 -10.67 8.12
N ASP A 96 2.54 -10.97 8.86
CA ASP A 96 2.17 -12.32 9.24
C ASP A 96 1.36 -13.04 8.10
N PRO A 97 0.88 -14.28 8.29
CA PRO A 97 0.20 -15.04 7.23
C PRO A 97 -1.27 -14.65 7.00
N ARG A 98 -1.81 -13.60 7.61
CA ARG A 98 -3.23 -13.21 7.46
C ARG A 98 -3.58 -12.90 6.00
N ILE A 99 -4.78 -13.33 5.58
CA ILE A 99 -5.25 -13.23 4.18
C ILE A 99 -5.29 -11.78 3.68
N THR A 100 -5.66 -10.82 4.53
CA THR A 100 -5.70 -9.40 4.17
C THR A 100 -4.30 -8.74 4.17
N GLY A 101 -3.27 -9.46 4.64
CA GLY A 101 -1.91 -8.95 4.78
C GLY A 101 -1.27 -8.43 3.49
N PRO A 102 -1.24 -9.20 2.39
CA PRO A 102 -0.63 -8.76 1.12
C PRO A 102 -1.21 -7.44 0.60
N MET A 103 -2.53 -7.29 0.66
CA MET A 103 -3.22 -6.05 0.24
C MET A 103 -2.75 -4.85 1.07
N LEU A 104 -2.67 -5.00 2.39
CA LEU A 104 -2.27 -3.93 3.30
C LEU A 104 -0.78 -3.57 3.16
N VAL A 105 0.10 -4.54 2.94
CA VAL A 105 1.53 -4.29 2.66
C VAL A 105 1.69 -3.44 1.40
N GLN A 106 0.98 -3.79 0.32
CA GLN A 106 1.04 -3.05 -0.94
C GLN A 106 0.53 -1.61 -0.78
N ALA A 107 -0.58 -1.42 -0.06
CA ALA A 107 -1.12 -0.09 0.21
C ALA A 107 -0.16 0.75 1.06
N LEU A 108 0.37 0.19 2.14
CA LEU A 108 1.33 0.88 3.01
C LEU A 108 2.62 1.24 2.25
N GLY A 109 3.16 0.30 1.48
CA GLY A 109 4.35 0.54 0.64
C GLY A 109 4.10 1.63 -0.40
N ALA A 110 2.95 1.61 -1.08
CA ALA A 110 2.58 2.69 -1.99
C ALA A 110 2.55 4.06 -1.30
N GLY A 111 2.08 4.11 -0.06
CA GLY A 111 2.06 5.31 0.77
C GLY A 111 3.45 5.86 1.01
N VAL A 112 4.39 5.00 1.46
CA VAL A 112 5.80 5.35 1.71
C VAL A 112 6.47 5.87 0.44
N LEU A 113 6.30 5.18 -0.69
CA LEU A 113 6.84 5.60 -1.98
C LEU A 113 6.27 6.95 -2.43
N SER A 114 4.97 7.16 -2.18
CA SER A 114 4.28 8.42 -2.40
C SER A 114 4.56 9.48 -1.33
N ALA A 115 5.59 9.32 -0.50
CA ALA A 115 6.16 10.40 0.30
C ALA A 115 7.63 10.68 -0.10
N GLY A 116 8.13 9.98 -1.13
CA GLY A 116 9.51 10.08 -1.59
C GLY A 116 10.51 9.19 -0.83
N ALA A 117 10.05 8.39 0.12
CA ALA A 117 10.86 7.45 0.88
C ALA A 117 10.89 6.05 0.26
N SER A 118 11.90 5.25 0.58
CA SER A 118 12.02 3.88 0.11
C SER A 118 11.12 2.94 0.90
N ALA A 119 10.41 2.05 0.19
CA ALA A 119 9.62 0.98 0.78
C ALA A 119 10.31 -0.36 0.57
N ILE A 120 10.65 -1.05 1.66
CA ILE A 120 11.42 -2.29 1.63
C ILE A 120 10.52 -3.46 2.07
N ASP A 121 10.19 -4.37 1.15
CA ASP A 121 9.38 -5.55 1.46
C ASP A 121 10.22 -6.65 2.13
N ALA A 122 9.95 -6.92 3.41
CA ALA A 122 10.54 -8.03 4.17
C ALA A 122 9.80 -9.37 3.95
N GLY A 123 8.63 -9.34 3.30
CA GLY A 123 7.79 -10.50 3.06
C GLY A 123 7.14 -11.05 4.33
N LEU A 124 7.04 -12.38 4.39
CA LEU A 124 6.45 -13.10 5.52
C LEU A 124 7.50 -13.30 6.62
N VAL A 125 7.34 -12.57 7.72
CA VAL A 125 8.30 -12.56 8.84
C VAL A 125 7.58 -12.56 10.18
N SER A 126 8.24 -13.08 11.21
CA SER A 126 7.73 -12.93 12.57
C SER A 126 7.93 -11.50 13.07
N THR A 127 7.08 -11.05 14.00
CA THR A 127 7.21 -9.74 14.65
C THR A 127 8.61 -9.43 15.19
N PRO A 128 9.29 -10.33 15.94
CA PRO A 128 10.64 -10.05 16.41
C PRO A 128 11.68 -10.02 15.28
N THR A 129 11.45 -10.73 14.16
CA THR A 129 12.32 -10.64 12.97
C THR A 129 12.23 -9.27 12.33
N LEU A 130 11.02 -8.74 12.16
CA LEU A 130 10.89 -7.37 11.67
C LEU A 130 11.49 -6.39 12.67
N ALA A 131 11.16 -6.48 13.97
CA ALA A 131 11.68 -5.56 14.99
C ALA A 131 13.21 -5.47 15.00
N ARG A 132 13.90 -6.61 14.83
CA ARG A 132 15.36 -6.63 14.68
C ARG A 132 15.81 -6.02 13.36
N GLY A 133 15.13 -6.35 12.26
CA GLY A 133 15.42 -5.84 10.93
C GLY A 133 15.24 -4.34 10.78
N SER A 134 14.31 -3.74 11.52
CA SER A 134 14.06 -2.29 11.56
C SER A 134 15.29 -1.49 11.95
N ARG A 135 16.30 -2.10 12.59
CA ARG A 135 17.54 -1.44 13.00
C ARG A 135 18.40 -0.93 11.84
N ASP A 136 18.20 -1.47 10.65
CA ASP A 136 18.91 -1.06 9.44
C ASP A 136 18.17 0.05 8.66
N PHE A 137 17.01 0.49 9.15
CA PHE A 137 16.09 1.41 8.46
C PHE A 137 15.62 2.52 9.40
N ALA A 138 15.00 3.57 8.84
CA ALA A 138 14.49 4.66 9.65
C ALA A 138 13.19 4.30 10.39
N CYS A 139 12.40 3.39 9.81
CA CYS A 139 11.19 2.86 10.44
C CYS A 139 10.96 1.40 10.04
N GLY A 140 10.26 0.65 10.88
CA GLY A 140 9.67 -0.64 10.51
C GLY A 140 8.17 -0.68 10.73
N ALA A 141 7.44 -1.33 9.82
CA ALA A 141 6.01 -1.57 9.93
C ALA A 141 5.67 -3.05 9.71
N ILE A 142 4.89 -3.65 10.60
CA ILE A 142 4.38 -5.03 10.41
C ILE A 142 2.87 -5.01 10.30
N ILE A 143 2.38 -5.75 9.31
CA ILE A 143 0.97 -6.05 9.16
C ILE A 143 0.64 -7.31 9.97
N THR A 144 -0.02 -7.13 11.11
CA THR A 144 -0.44 -8.21 12.00
C THR A 144 -1.51 -7.75 12.98
N ALA A 145 -2.39 -8.66 13.39
CA ALA A 145 -3.17 -8.52 14.63
C ALA A 145 -2.70 -9.46 15.75
N SER A 146 -1.47 -10.00 15.65
CA SER A 146 -0.87 -10.87 16.67
C SER A 146 -1.81 -12.03 17.03
N HIS A 147 -2.31 -12.08 18.27
CA HIS A 147 -3.19 -13.14 18.77
C HIS A 147 -4.69 -12.96 18.45
N ASN A 148 -5.11 -11.84 17.84
CA ASN A 148 -6.53 -11.62 17.54
C ASN A 148 -7.06 -12.70 16.56
N PRO A 149 -8.38 -12.96 16.54
CA PRO A 149 -8.99 -13.92 15.61
C PRO A 149 -8.66 -13.65 14.13
N ALA A 150 -8.83 -14.66 13.28
CA ALA A 150 -8.45 -14.62 11.86
C ALA A 150 -8.96 -13.40 11.05
N PRO A 151 -10.20 -12.89 11.25
CA PRO A 151 -10.69 -11.72 10.52
C PRO A 151 -9.96 -10.41 10.83
N TYR A 152 -9.23 -10.34 11.95
CA TYR A 152 -8.53 -9.13 12.36
C TYR A 152 -7.23 -8.96 11.59
N ASN A 153 -6.80 -7.72 11.40
CA ASN A 153 -5.44 -7.35 11.04
C ASN A 153 -5.05 -6.06 11.77
N GLY A 154 -3.88 -5.50 11.46
CA GLY A 154 -3.41 -4.28 12.10
C GLY A 154 -2.06 -3.82 11.59
N ILE A 155 -1.63 -2.68 12.10
CA ILE A 155 -0.35 -2.05 11.79
C ILE A 155 0.36 -1.77 13.11
N LYS A 156 1.60 -2.23 13.23
CA LYS A 156 2.50 -1.89 14.34
C LYS A 156 3.76 -1.24 13.77
N LEU A 157 4.37 -0.36 14.57
CA LEU A 157 5.49 0.47 14.16
C LEU A 157 6.70 0.27 15.07
N TRP A 158 7.89 0.33 14.49
CA TRP A 158 9.18 0.09 15.14
C TRP A 158 10.19 1.18 14.83
N ASN A 159 10.97 1.50 15.86
CA ASN A 159 12.11 2.39 15.80
C ASN A 159 13.39 1.65 15.37
N PRO A 160 14.43 2.38 14.92
CA PRO A 160 15.74 1.81 14.58
C PRO A 160 16.49 1.18 15.76
N ASP A 161 16.06 1.37 17.00
CA ASP A 161 16.61 0.67 18.16
C ASP A 161 15.96 -0.73 18.37
N GLY A 162 14.91 -1.04 17.61
CA GLY A 162 14.11 -2.26 17.70
C GLY A 162 12.97 -2.19 18.72
N MET A 163 12.76 -1.05 19.38
CA MET A 163 11.60 -0.81 20.24
C MET A 163 10.38 -0.46 19.39
N ALA A 164 9.19 -0.75 19.93
CA ALA A 164 7.96 -0.25 19.32
C ALA A 164 7.88 1.27 19.49
N PHE A 165 7.15 1.95 18.61
CA PHE A 165 6.84 3.37 18.77
C PHE A 165 6.22 3.63 20.14
N ASP A 166 6.68 4.69 20.81
CA ASP A 166 6.12 5.13 22.09
C ASP A 166 4.77 5.86 21.91
N GLU A 167 4.17 6.30 23.02
CA GLU A 167 2.88 6.98 22.96
C GLU A 167 2.93 8.34 22.25
N GLU A 168 4.05 9.05 22.31
CA GLU A 168 4.20 10.36 21.66
C GLU A 168 4.26 10.19 20.14
N GLN A 169 5.06 9.24 19.67
CA GLN A 169 5.14 8.87 18.25
C GLN A 169 3.81 8.33 17.71
N GLN A 170 3.10 7.52 18.50
CA GLN A 170 1.76 7.03 18.13
C GLN A 170 0.77 8.19 17.99
N ARG A 171 0.78 9.14 18.93
CA ARG A 171 -0.06 10.35 18.87
C ARG A 171 0.28 11.23 17.66
N GLU A 172 1.55 11.36 17.30
CA GLU A 172 1.97 12.11 16.12
C GLU A 172 1.36 11.52 14.83
N VAL A 173 1.37 10.19 14.70
CA VAL A 173 0.74 9.50 13.55
C VAL A 173 -0.78 9.69 13.57
N GLU A 174 -1.42 9.60 14.73
CA GLU A 174 -2.88 9.84 14.87
C GLU A 174 -3.26 11.27 14.46
N ASP A 175 -2.55 12.27 14.97
CA ASP A 175 -2.76 13.68 14.64
C ASP A 175 -2.58 13.93 13.14
N ALA A 176 -1.57 13.31 12.52
CA ALA A 176 -1.34 13.40 11.09
C ALA A 176 -2.49 12.76 10.28
N LEU A 177 -3.01 11.61 10.72
CA LEU A 177 -4.19 10.98 10.11
C LEU A 177 -5.43 11.87 10.20
N GLU A 178 -5.64 12.54 11.34
CA GLU A 178 -6.77 13.44 11.57
C GLU A 178 -6.67 14.73 10.72
N ARG A 179 -5.47 15.28 10.53
CA ARG A 179 -5.24 16.46 9.68
C ARG A 179 -5.50 16.19 8.20
N GLY A 180 -5.25 14.97 7.74
CA GLY A 180 -5.58 14.50 6.38
C GLY A 180 -4.84 15.23 5.25
N ARG A 181 -3.70 15.88 5.52
CA ARG A 181 -2.87 16.56 4.51
C ARG A 181 -1.53 15.85 4.40
N PHE A 182 -1.30 15.21 3.26
CA PHE A 182 -0.03 14.58 2.90
C PHE A 182 0.40 15.20 1.57
N PRO A 183 1.47 16.01 1.52
CA PRO A 183 1.92 16.59 0.27
C PRO A 183 2.38 15.45 -0.65
N PRO A 184 1.73 15.22 -1.80
CA PRO A 184 2.18 14.17 -2.71
C PRO A 184 3.51 14.61 -3.35
N PRO A 185 4.51 13.72 -3.45
CA PRO A 185 5.73 13.98 -4.17
C PRO A 185 5.40 14.17 -5.64
N THR A 186 6.22 14.95 -6.31
CA THR A 186 6.20 15.06 -7.75
C THR A 186 6.72 13.75 -8.37
N TRP A 187 6.45 13.53 -9.66
CA TRP A 187 6.80 12.29 -10.37
C TRP A 187 8.31 11.96 -10.31
N ASP A 188 9.16 12.98 -10.18
CA ASP A 188 10.63 12.89 -10.10
C ASP A 188 11.17 12.73 -8.66
N HIS A 189 10.28 12.76 -7.66
CA HIS A 189 10.59 12.56 -6.24
C HIS A 189 9.86 11.35 -5.66
N THR A 190 9.42 10.41 -6.49
CA THR A 190 8.82 9.15 -6.01
C THR A 190 9.91 8.25 -5.43
N GLY A 191 9.63 7.63 -4.29
CA GLY A 191 10.58 6.75 -3.59
C GLY A 191 10.88 5.44 -4.34
N VAL A 192 11.80 4.64 -3.77
CA VAL A 192 12.28 3.39 -4.39
C VAL A 192 11.70 2.16 -3.69
N ALA A 193 11.13 1.24 -4.47
CA ALA A 193 10.68 -0.05 -3.97
C ALA A 193 11.83 -1.08 -4.03
N SER A 194 12.04 -1.81 -2.93
CA SER A 194 13.01 -2.91 -2.87
C SER A 194 12.51 -4.04 -1.97
N SER A 195 13.31 -5.11 -1.82
CA SER A 195 12.96 -6.25 -0.96
C SER A 195 14.15 -6.74 -0.14
N ARG A 196 13.89 -7.28 1.05
CA ARG A 196 14.88 -7.89 1.97
C ARG A 196 14.45 -9.31 2.38
N PRO A 197 14.52 -10.28 1.45
CA PRO A 197 14.07 -11.65 1.70
C PRO A 197 14.99 -12.44 2.66
N ASP A 198 16.20 -11.93 2.93
CA ASP A 198 17.21 -12.54 3.78
C ASP A 198 17.01 -12.31 5.28
N LEU A 199 16.07 -11.44 5.67
CA LEU A 199 15.85 -11.02 7.06
C LEU A 199 15.62 -12.17 8.04
N VAL A 200 14.94 -13.24 7.59
CA VAL A 200 14.71 -14.45 8.40
C VAL A 200 16.02 -15.16 8.71
N ARG A 201 16.89 -15.33 7.72
CA ARG A 201 18.19 -15.98 7.88
C ARG A 201 19.08 -15.15 8.82
N ASP A 202 19.15 -13.85 8.60
CA ASP A 202 19.98 -12.94 9.40
C ASP A 202 19.55 -12.96 10.88
N HIS A 203 18.25 -13.07 11.14
CA HIS A 203 17.74 -13.19 12.51
C HIS A 203 18.06 -14.56 13.13
N VAL A 204 17.92 -15.65 12.38
CA VAL A 204 18.30 -16.99 12.86
C VAL A 204 19.78 -17.03 13.22
N GLU A 205 20.66 -16.52 12.36
CA GLU A 205 22.10 -16.46 12.62
C GLU A 205 22.44 -15.61 13.85
N ALA A 206 21.68 -14.56 14.12
CA ALA A 206 21.86 -13.75 15.31
C ALA A 206 21.42 -14.43 16.61
N ILE A 207 20.45 -15.36 16.55
CA ILE A 207 19.99 -16.13 17.72
C ILE A 207 20.96 -17.27 18.05
N LEU A 208 21.61 -17.84 17.03
CA LEU A 208 22.52 -18.99 17.20
C LEU A 208 23.94 -18.62 17.65
N LYS A 209 24.26 -17.32 17.76
CA LYS A 209 25.54 -16.80 18.28
C LYS A 209 25.47 -16.58 19.78
#